data_AF-A0A5E4I1N0-F1
#
_entry.id   AF-A0A5E4I1N0-F1
#
_cell.length_a   1.000
_cell.length_b   1.000
_cell.length_c   1.000
_cell.angle_alpha   90.00
_cell.angle_beta   90.00
_cell.angle_gamma   90.00
#
_symmetry.space_group_name_H-M   'P 1'
#
loop_
_entity.id
_entity.type
_entity.pdbx_description
1 polymer ?
#
loop_
_entity_poly.entity_id
_entity_poly.type
_entity_poly.pdbx_seq_one_letter_code
_entity_poly.pdbx_strand_id
1 'polypeptide(L)'
;MGSANFISMLLFFSILILLFGCLAPAPYENSLSMERRAQGACIKACNALKASGANMSAGPCAANPLKDYPSWVCDVAHNPRQPVDDIIDNQCSLYQNGGASYFIEVTPECEFIRSN
;
A
#
# COMPACT_ATOMS: atom_id res chain seq x y z
N MET A 1 -7.49 18.16 -58.86
CA MET A 1 -8.45 18.13 -57.73
C MET A 1 -8.06 16.96 -56.83
N GLY A 2 -7.37 17.18 -55.71
CA GLY A 2 -6.89 16.07 -54.87
C GLY A 2 -6.10 16.48 -53.62
N SER A 3 -5.49 17.66 -53.61
CA SER A 3 -4.68 18.15 -52.48
C SER A 3 -5.51 18.69 -51.30
N ALA A 4 -6.68 19.30 -51.54
CA ALA A 4 -7.52 19.87 -50.48
C ALA A 4 -8.13 18.80 -49.55
N ASN A 5 -8.51 17.64 -50.11
CA ASN A 5 -9.08 16.53 -49.34
C ASN A 5 -8.03 15.84 -48.47
N PHE A 6 -6.77 15.80 -48.95
CA PHE A 6 -5.67 15.19 -48.21
C PHE A 6 -5.28 16.02 -46.99
N ILE A 7 -5.21 17.35 -47.14
CA ILE A 7 -4.91 18.28 -46.04
C ILE A 7 -6.04 18.25 -44.99
N SER A 8 -7.31 18.24 -45.43
CA SER A 8 -8.46 18.16 -44.52
C SER A 8 -8.48 16.85 -43.72
N MET A 9 -8.11 15.74 -44.35
CA MET A 9 -8.04 14.43 -43.69
C MET A 9 -6.89 14.34 -42.68
N LEU A 10 -5.72 14.92 -43.00
CA LEU A 10 -4.59 15.01 -42.07
C LEU A 10 -4.90 15.86 -40.84
N LEU A 11 -5.62 16.98 -41.01
CA LEU A 11 -6.03 17.85 -39.91
C LEU A 11 -7.02 17.14 -38.97
N PHE A 12 -7.98 16.39 -39.52
CA PHE A 12 -8.90 15.57 -38.72
C PHE A 12 -8.18 14.48 -37.92
N PHE A 13 -7.22 13.79 -38.53
CA PHE A 13 -6.46 12.74 -37.87
C PHE A 13 -5.55 13.31 -36.76
N SER A 14 -4.99 14.49 -36.97
CA SER A 14 -4.18 15.22 -35.99
C SER A 14 -5.01 15.67 -34.78
N ILE A 15 -6.24 16.15 -35.03
CA ILE A 15 -7.20 16.54 -33.97
C ILE A 15 -7.63 15.30 -33.16
N LEU A 16 -7.82 14.15 -33.80
CA LEU A 16 -8.15 12.90 -33.13
C LEU A 16 -7.00 12.45 -32.21
N ILE A 17 -5.75 12.48 -32.68
CA ILE A 17 -4.57 12.11 -31.86
C ILE A 17 -4.42 13.03 -30.64
N LEU A 18 -4.76 14.32 -30.75
CA LEU A 18 -4.72 15.27 -29.63
C LEU A 18 -5.86 15.05 -28.62
N LEU A 19 -7.04 14.57 -29.06
CA LEU A 19 -8.17 14.25 -28.17
C LEU A 19 -8.01 12.90 -27.45
N PHE A 20 -7.22 11.99 -28.01
CA PHE A 20 -6.96 10.66 -27.44
C PHE A 20 -5.53 10.51 -26.89
N GLY A 21 -4.74 11.59 -26.83
CA GLY A 21 -3.41 11.63 -26.24
C GLY A 21 -3.46 11.21 -24.76
N CYS A 22 -3.07 9.96 -24.52
CA CYS A 22 -3.23 9.25 -23.25
C CYS A 22 -2.70 10.03 -22.03
N LEU A 23 -3.60 10.27 -21.08
CA LEU A 23 -3.27 10.52 -19.69
C LEU A 23 -2.72 9.20 -19.08
N ALA A 24 -1.41 8.95 -19.21
CA ALA A 24 -0.79 7.92 -18.39
C ALA A 24 -0.78 8.43 -16.94
N PRO A 25 -1.36 7.70 -15.97
CA PRO A 25 -1.30 8.11 -14.58
C PRO A 25 0.17 8.20 -14.15
N ALA A 26 0.52 9.30 -13.49
CA ALA A 26 1.86 9.49 -12.97
C ALA A 26 2.20 8.33 -11.99
N PRO A 27 3.45 7.85 -11.96
CA PRO A 27 3.85 6.68 -11.15
C PRO A 27 3.53 6.81 -9.65
N TYR A 28 3.34 8.03 -9.14
CA TYR A 28 2.92 8.32 -7.77
C TYR A 28 1.49 7.89 -7.41
N GLU A 29 0.56 7.88 -8.38
CA GLU A 29 -0.82 7.45 -8.12
C GLU A 29 -0.88 5.93 -7.86
N ASN A 30 -0.06 5.16 -8.57
CA ASN A 30 0.06 3.73 -8.36
C ASN A 30 0.64 3.39 -6.98
N SER A 31 1.67 4.12 -6.52
CA SER A 31 2.28 3.87 -5.20
C SER A 31 1.30 4.15 -4.04
N LEU A 32 0.57 5.29 -4.09
CA LEU A 32 -0.47 5.58 -3.10
C LEU A 32 -1.59 4.54 -3.12
N SER A 33 -1.95 4.04 -4.32
CA SER A 33 -2.94 2.98 -4.45
C SER A 33 -2.49 1.67 -3.81
N MET A 34 -1.20 1.32 -3.95
CA MET A 34 -0.63 0.11 -3.34
C MET A 34 -0.57 0.22 -1.82
N GLU A 35 -0.09 1.34 -1.29
CA GLU A 35 -0.04 1.59 0.15
C GLU A 35 -1.44 1.47 0.78
N ARG A 36 -2.47 2.07 0.17
CA ARG A 36 -3.85 1.96 0.64
C ARG A 36 -4.37 0.51 0.64
N ARG A 37 -3.99 -0.28 -0.36
CA ARG A 37 -4.39 -1.70 -0.40
C ARG A 37 -3.63 -2.53 0.63
N ALA A 38 -2.34 -2.27 0.84
CA ALA A 38 -1.54 -2.89 1.89
C ALA A 38 -2.08 -2.51 3.29
N GLN A 39 -2.49 -1.26 3.50
CA GLN A 39 -3.18 -0.80 4.70
C GLN A 39 -4.45 -1.61 4.96
N GLY A 40 -5.31 -1.76 3.95
CA GLY A 40 -6.52 -2.60 4.07
C GLY A 40 -6.20 -4.07 4.39
N ALA A 41 -5.14 -4.62 3.78
CA ALA A 41 -4.69 -5.98 4.07
C ALA A 41 -4.14 -6.13 5.49
N CYS A 42 -3.41 -5.13 6.00
CA CYS A 42 -2.92 -5.10 7.38
C CYS A 42 -4.06 -5.05 8.39
N ILE A 43 -5.02 -4.14 8.22
CA ILE A 43 -6.21 -4.06 9.10
C ILE A 43 -6.96 -5.40 9.12
N LYS A 44 -7.09 -6.06 7.97
CA LYS A 44 -7.71 -7.40 7.89
C LYS A 44 -6.89 -8.46 8.65
N ALA A 45 -5.58 -8.47 8.49
CA ALA A 45 -4.68 -9.40 9.19
C ALA A 45 -4.72 -9.20 10.72
N CYS A 46 -4.66 -7.94 11.17
CA CYS A 46 -4.78 -7.58 12.58
C CYS A 46 -6.12 -8.06 13.17
N ASN A 47 -7.24 -7.81 12.48
CA ASN A 47 -8.55 -8.27 12.94
C ASN A 47 -8.64 -9.80 13.03
N ALA A 48 -8.03 -10.52 12.08
CA ALA A 48 -7.96 -11.98 12.12
C ALA A 48 -7.13 -12.47 13.32
N LEU A 49 -5.99 -11.84 13.59
CA LEU A 49 -5.14 -12.15 14.74
C LEU A 49 -5.86 -11.86 16.08
N LYS A 50 -6.54 -10.71 16.16
CA LYS A 50 -7.36 -10.35 17.33
C LYS A 50 -8.49 -11.37 17.55
N ALA A 51 -9.17 -11.78 16.48
CA ALA A 51 -10.23 -12.78 16.55
C ALA A 51 -9.74 -14.18 16.95
N SER A 52 -8.46 -14.51 16.75
CA SER A 52 -7.87 -15.76 17.23
C SER A 52 -7.53 -15.74 18.73
N GLY A 53 -7.81 -14.64 19.44
CA GLY A 53 -7.52 -14.50 20.86
C GLY A 53 -6.06 -14.18 21.18
N ALA A 54 -5.30 -13.67 20.20
CA ALA A 54 -3.93 -13.24 20.44
C ALA A 54 -3.87 -12.06 21.44
N ASN A 55 -2.78 -11.99 22.19
CA ASN A 55 -2.55 -10.87 23.09
C ASN A 55 -2.11 -9.63 22.31
N MET A 56 -3.06 -8.75 21.99
CA MET A 56 -2.79 -7.52 21.25
C MET A 56 -2.04 -6.46 22.06
N SER A 57 -2.07 -6.54 23.40
CA SER A 57 -1.40 -5.55 24.27
C SER A 57 0.13 -5.69 24.28
N ALA A 58 0.66 -6.76 23.69
CA ALA A 58 2.09 -6.96 23.51
C ALA A 58 2.63 -6.31 22.23
N GLY A 59 1.76 -5.72 21.39
CA GLY A 59 2.15 -5.23 20.07
C GLY A 59 2.65 -6.34 19.12
N PRO A 60 1.94 -7.48 18.97
CA PRO A 60 2.42 -8.58 18.16
C PRO A 60 2.41 -8.24 16.66
N CYS A 61 3.38 -8.74 15.91
CA CYS A 61 3.32 -8.72 14.45
C CYS A 61 2.07 -9.45 13.92
N ALA A 62 1.26 -8.75 13.13
CA ALA A 62 0.00 -9.28 12.59
C ALA A 62 0.17 -9.98 11.23
N ALA A 63 1.18 -9.62 10.43
CA ALA A 63 1.50 -10.31 9.18
C ALA A 63 2.97 -10.14 8.77
N ASN A 64 3.62 -11.24 8.38
CA ASN A 64 5.06 -11.31 8.14
C ASN A 64 5.42 -12.33 7.03
N PRO A 65 5.17 -12.05 5.74
CA PRO A 65 4.67 -10.81 5.15
C PRO A 65 3.14 -10.73 5.06
N LEU A 66 2.63 -9.62 4.52
CA LEU A 66 1.28 -9.56 3.95
C LEU A 66 1.18 -10.46 2.71
N LYS A 67 0.16 -11.32 2.67
CA LYS A 67 0.00 -12.39 1.66
C LYS A 67 0.13 -11.90 0.21
N ASP A 68 -0.55 -10.80 -0.12
CA ASP A 68 -0.58 -10.24 -1.49
C ASP A 68 0.47 -9.12 -1.69
N TYR A 69 1.23 -8.77 -0.64
CA TYR A 69 2.21 -7.68 -0.61
C TYR A 69 3.50 -8.16 0.07
N PRO A 70 4.32 -8.98 -0.60
CA PRO A 70 5.44 -9.71 0.04
C PRO A 70 6.53 -8.78 0.60
N SER A 71 6.64 -7.54 0.11
CA SER A 71 7.57 -6.54 0.62
C SER A 71 7.02 -5.72 1.80
N TRP A 72 5.81 -6.04 2.27
CA TRP A 72 5.12 -5.32 3.35
C TRP A 72 4.85 -6.25 4.55
N VAL A 73 4.96 -5.68 5.74
CA VAL A 73 4.54 -6.31 7.00
C VAL A 73 3.42 -5.51 7.66
N CYS A 74 2.75 -6.11 8.64
CA CYS A 74 1.73 -5.47 9.45
C CYS A 74 2.12 -5.57 10.93
N ASP A 75 2.44 -4.44 11.54
CA ASP A 75 2.93 -4.33 12.90
C ASP A 75 1.85 -3.73 13.81
N VAL A 76 1.72 -4.26 15.03
CA VAL A 76 0.77 -3.71 16.03
C VAL A 76 1.58 -2.92 17.05
N ALA A 77 1.20 -1.66 17.28
CA ALA A 77 1.86 -0.79 18.26
C ALA A 77 0.86 0.13 18.95
N HIS A 78 1.20 0.67 20.12
CA HIS A 78 0.36 1.66 20.80
C HIS A 78 0.55 3.05 20.17
N ASN A 79 -0.47 3.90 20.31
CA ASN A 79 -0.41 5.31 19.93
C ASN A 79 -0.98 6.19 21.07
N PRO A 80 -0.14 6.91 21.85
CA PRO A 80 1.33 6.99 21.75
C PRO A 80 2.03 5.65 22.00
N ARG A 81 3.21 5.47 21.39
CA ARG A 81 4.04 4.27 21.58
C ARG A 81 4.39 4.06 23.06
N GLN A 82 4.44 2.80 23.46
CA GLN A 82 4.79 2.35 24.79
C GLN A 82 6.08 1.50 24.74
N PRO A 83 6.80 1.33 25.87
CA PRO A 83 8.02 0.54 25.90
C PRO A 83 7.86 -0.91 25.42
N VAL A 84 6.65 -1.46 25.49
CA VAL A 84 6.35 -2.82 24.99
C VAL A 84 6.44 -2.92 23.46
N ASP A 85 6.23 -1.83 22.74
CA ASP A 85 6.27 -1.77 21.26
C ASP A 85 7.71 -1.80 20.71
N ASP A 86 8.70 -1.54 21.57
CA ASP A 86 10.12 -1.54 21.21
C ASP A 86 10.80 -2.90 21.54
N ILE A 87 10.03 -3.87 22.04
CA ILE A 87 10.53 -5.24 22.26
C ILE A 87 10.69 -5.94 20.90
N ILE A 88 11.93 -6.32 20.60
CA ILE A 88 12.30 -6.92 19.30
C ILE A 88 11.50 -8.19 18.98
N ASP A 89 11.18 -9.00 19.99
CA ASP A 89 10.46 -10.27 19.80
C ASP A 89 9.00 -10.08 19.33
N ASN A 90 8.42 -8.90 19.56
CA ASN A 90 7.04 -8.61 19.18
C ASN A 90 6.94 -8.03 17.75
N GLN A 91 8.03 -7.47 17.23
CA GLN A 91 8.09 -6.83 15.92
C GLN A 91 8.25 -7.84 14.77
N CYS A 92 7.80 -7.46 13.58
CA CYS A 92 7.86 -8.32 12.40
C CYS A 92 9.31 -8.61 11.94
N SER A 93 9.74 -9.87 12.07
CA SER A 93 11.12 -10.29 11.76
C SER A 93 11.53 -10.10 10.30
N LEU A 94 10.59 -10.12 9.34
CA LEU A 94 10.93 -9.90 7.94
C LEU A 94 11.38 -8.46 7.69
N TYR A 95 10.83 -7.48 8.42
CA TYR A 95 11.28 -6.10 8.37
C TYR A 95 12.65 -5.95 9.07
N GLN A 96 12.81 -6.55 10.26
CA GLN A 96 14.08 -6.52 11.00
C GLN A 96 15.26 -7.09 10.20
N ASN A 97 15.01 -8.19 9.48
CA ASN A 97 16.03 -8.87 8.68
C ASN A 97 16.21 -8.27 7.27
N GLY A 98 15.48 -7.20 6.92
CA GLY A 98 15.55 -6.54 5.62
C GLY A 98 14.87 -7.29 4.46
N GLY A 99 14.06 -8.30 4.74
CA GLY A 99 13.26 -9.02 3.74
C GLY A 99 11.98 -8.29 3.31
N ALA A 100 11.52 -7.34 4.13
CA ALA A 100 10.44 -6.41 3.81
C ALA A 100 10.98 -4.98 3.83
N SER A 101 10.50 -4.16 2.90
CA SER A 101 10.94 -2.77 2.75
C SER A 101 9.95 -1.77 3.36
N TYR A 102 8.72 -2.22 3.61
CA TYR A 102 7.60 -1.39 4.02
C TYR A 102 6.86 -2.02 5.19
N PHE A 103 6.21 -1.18 5.98
CA PHE A 103 5.30 -1.64 7.03
C PHE A 103 4.05 -0.77 7.09
N ILE A 104 2.97 -1.38 7.58
CA ILE A 104 1.79 -0.67 8.08
C ILE A 104 1.76 -0.91 9.59
N GLU A 105 1.61 0.16 10.36
CA GLU A 105 1.47 0.11 11.82
C GLU A 105 0.01 0.39 12.20
N VAL A 106 -0.56 -0.46 13.06
CA VAL A 106 -1.94 -0.35 13.56
C VAL A 106 -1.99 -0.45 15.09
N THR A 107 -3.06 0.07 15.70
CA THR A 107 -3.31 -0.07 17.14
C THR A 107 -3.68 -1.51 17.53
N PRO A 108 -3.70 -1.86 18.83
CA PRO A 108 -4.33 -3.11 19.31
C PRO A 108 -5.82 -3.26 18.92
N GLU A 109 -6.47 -2.15 18.56
CA GLU A 109 -7.83 -2.08 18.02
C GLU A 109 -7.88 -2.22 16.49
N CYS A 110 -6.74 -2.45 15.85
CA CYS A 110 -6.57 -2.55 14.40
C CYS A 110 -6.91 -1.24 13.65
N GLU A 111 -6.73 -0.10 14.32
CA GLU A 111 -6.86 1.22 13.70
C GLU A 111 -5.51 1.65 13.12
N PHE A 112 -5.53 2.27 11.94
CA PHE A 112 -4.29 2.70 11.28
C PHE A 112 -3.57 3.80 12.06
N ILE A 113 -2.25 3.63 12.24
CA ILE A 113 -1.35 4.63 12.81
C ILE A 113 -0.55 5.31 11.69
N ARG A 114 0.27 4.53 10.97
CA ARG A 114 1.19 5.04 9.94
C ARG A 114 1.65 3.93 8.99
N SER A 115 2.36 4.36 7.96
CA SER A 115 3.02 3.57 6.92
C SER A 115 4.40 4.15 6.63
N ASN A 116 5.28 3.36 5.99
CA ASN A 116 6.56 3.81 5.44
C ASN A 116 6.79 3.16 4.07
#